data_AF-A0A7J2HG33-F1
#
_entry.id   AF-A0A7J2HG33-F1
#
_cell.length_a   1.000
_cell.length_b   1.000
_cell.length_c   1.000
_cell.angle_alpha   90.00
_cell.angle_beta   90.00
_cell.angle_gamma   90.00
#
_symmetry.space_group_name_H-M   'P 1'
#
loop_
_entity.id
_entity.type
_entity.pdbx_description
1 polymer ?
#
loop_
_entity_poly.entity_id
_entity_poly.type
_entity_poly.pdbx_seq_one_letter_code
_entity_poly.pdbx_strand_id
1 'polypeptide(L)' 'MSSECPKCGGDVMSFEKNLSARVGPFSVKSLLPSELQEYESIEVRICQSCGYMELYWKKG' A
#
# COMPACT_ATOMS: atom_id res chain seq x y z
N MET A 1 13.81 -8.74 7.36
CA MET A 1 12.48 -9.15 6.86
C MET A 1 12.68 -9.66 5.45
N SER A 2 12.33 -10.92 5.16
CA SER A 2 12.62 -11.52 3.85
C SER A 2 12.01 -10.69 2.71
N SER A 3 12.86 -10.33 1.76
CA SER A 3 12.52 -9.73 0.47
C SER A 3 11.99 -10.76 -0.54
N GLU A 4 11.75 -11.99 -0.09
CA GLU A 4 11.37 -13.13 -0.93
C GLU A 4 9.86 -13.34 -0.93
N CYS A 5 9.33 -13.61 -2.12
CA CYS A 5 7.92 -13.84 -2.33
C CYS A 5 7.48 -15.15 -1.67
N PRO A 6 6.44 -15.15 -0.82
CA PRO A 6 5.97 -16.36 -0.14
C PRO A 6 5.31 -17.38 -1.07
N LYS A 7 5.08 -17.03 -2.35
CA LYS A 7 4.46 -17.91 -3.34
C LYS A 7 5.45 -18.58 -4.29
N CYS A 8 6.48 -17.86 -4.72
CA CYS A 8 7.42 -18.36 -5.73
C CYS A 8 8.90 -18.18 -5.37
N GLY A 9 9.22 -17.63 -4.19
CA GLY A 9 10.59 -17.33 -3.78
C GLY A 9 11.28 -16.21 -4.56
N GLY A 10 10.58 -15.55 -5.49
CA GLY A 10 11.14 -14.46 -6.30
C GLY A 10 11.24 -13.14 -5.54
N ASP A 11 11.89 -12.15 -6.14
CA ASP A 11 12.11 -10.85 -5.50
C ASP A 11 10.82 -10.04 -5.36
N VAL A 12 10.70 -9.37 -4.21
CA VAL A 12 9.58 -8.47 -3.88
C VAL A 12 10.07 -7.03 -3.91
N MET A 13 9.40 -6.21 -4.71
CA MET A 13 9.54 -4.76 -4.71
C MET A 13 8.54 -4.14 -3.74
N SER A 14 8.93 -3.10 -3.02
CA SER A 14 8.03 -2.31 -2.18
C SER A 14 8.02 -0.84 -2.58
N PHE A 15 6.85 -0.21 -2.48
CA PHE A 15 6.71 1.23 -2.58
C PHE A 15 5.59 1.73 -1.66
N GLU A 16 5.72 2.96 -1.19
CA GLU A 16 4.75 3.59 -0.32
C GLU A 16 4.01 4.72 -1.03
N LYS A 17 2.70 4.81 -0.79
CA LYS A 17 1.84 5.92 -1.25
C LYS A 17 1.18 6.58 -0.06
N ASN A 18 1.42 7.87 0.08
CA ASN A 18 0.79 8.69 1.10
C ASN A 18 -0.62 9.13 0.66
N LEU A 19 -1.57 9.13 1.59
CA LEU A 19 -3.00 9.42 1.36
C LEU A 19 -3.37 10.90 1.58
N SER A 20 -2.38 11.77 1.81
CA SER A 20 -2.57 13.22 1.96
C SER A 20 -2.88 13.96 0.65
N ALA A 21 -2.82 13.27 -0.49
CA ALA A 21 -3.17 13.84 -1.79
C ALA A 21 -4.61 14.39 -1.79
N ARG A 22 -4.84 15.39 -2.63
CA ARG A 22 -6.15 16.04 -2.80
C ARG A 22 -6.61 15.90 -4.24
N VAL A 23 -7.92 15.73 -4.42
CA VAL A 23 -8.61 15.71 -5.71
C VAL A 23 -9.61 16.86 -5.69
N GLY A 24 -9.20 18.02 -6.22
CA GLY A 24 -9.94 19.27 -6.07
C GLY A 24 -10.07 19.68 -4.60
N PRO A 25 -11.29 19.96 -4.09
CA PRO A 25 -11.48 20.35 -2.68
C PRO A 25 -11.44 19.17 -1.71
N PHE A 26 -11.50 17.92 -2.19
CA PHE A 26 -11.57 16.73 -1.35
C PHE A 26 -10.18 16.15 -1.07
N SER A 27 -9.95 15.68 0.16
CA SER A 27 -8.78 14.85 0.46
C SER A 27 -9.05 13.42 0.00
N VAL A 28 -8.04 12.72 -0.52
CA VAL A 28 -8.15 11.30 -0.86
C VAL A 28 -8.63 10.51 0.36
N LYS A 29 -8.13 10.82 1.55
CA LYS A 29 -8.64 10.29 2.83
C LYS A 29 -10.16 10.39 2.98
N SER A 30 -10.77 11.54 2.72
CA SER A 30 -12.22 11.72 2.87
C SER A 30 -13.07 10.91 1.89
N LEU A 31 -12.46 10.41 0.81
CA LEU A 31 -13.13 9.60 -0.20
C LEU A 31 -13.00 8.08 0.09
N LEU A 32 -12.18 7.69 1.06
CA LEU A 32 -12.04 6.29 1.47
C LEU A 32 -13.17 5.87 2.43
N PRO A 33 -13.50 4.57 2.50
CA PRO A 33 -14.32 4.01 3.57
C PRO A 33 -13.84 4.44 4.97
N SER A 34 -14.76 4.63 5.91
CA SER A 34 -14.50 5.16 7.26
C SER A 34 -13.37 4.43 8.00
N GLU A 35 -13.30 3.11 7.82
CA GLU A 35 -12.33 2.21 8.44
C GLU A 35 -10.91 2.49 7.95
N LEU A 36 -10.77 3.07 6.76
CA LEU A 36 -9.49 3.32 6.13
C LEU A 36 -9.01 4.77 6.33
N GLN A 37 -9.87 5.67 6.83
CA GLN A 37 -9.54 7.08 6.98
C GLN A 37 -8.53 7.36 8.11
N GLU A 38 -8.33 6.41 9.03
CA GLU A 38 -7.32 6.52 10.10
C GLU A 38 -5.89 6.33 9.61
N TYR A 39 -5.68 5.74 8.43
CA TYR A 39 -4.35 5.43 7.91
C TYR A 39 -3.79 6.56 7.05
N GLU A 40 -2.50 6.86 7.20
CA GLU A 40 -1.83 7.96 6.46
C GLU A 40 -1.17 7.50 5.16
N SER A 41 -0.80 6.23 5.07
CA SER A 41 -0.19 5.67 3.88
C SER A 41 -0.50 4.20 3.70
N ILE A 42 -0.26 3.72 2.48
CA ILE A 42 -0.29 2.31 2.11
C ILE A 42 1.07 1.92 1.55
N GLU A 43 1.66 0.87 2.12
CA GLU A 43 2.81 0.19 1.52
C GLU A 43 2.30 -0.96 0.67
N VAL A 44 2.68 -0.93 -0.60
CA VAL A 44 2.41 -2.00 -1.56
C VAL A 44 3.68 -2.81 -1.73
N ARG A 45 3.57 -4.12 -1.54
CA ARG A 45 4.62 -5.08 -1.86
C ARG A 45 4.17 -5.97 -2.99
N ILE A 46 4.96 -6.07 -4.05
CA ILE A 46 4.63 -6.86 -5.25
C ILE A 46 5.81 -7.71 -5.68
N CYS A 47 5.57 -9.00 -5.88
CA CYS A 47 6.54 -9.91 -6.47
C CYS A 47 6.69 -9.62 -7.96
N GLN A 48 7.91 -9.37 -8.41
CA GLN A 48 8.19 -9.06 -9.82
C GLN A 48 8.07 -10.28 -10.74
N SER A 49 8.12 -11.49 -10.17
CA SER A 49 8.05 -12.73 -10.96
C SER A 49 6.63 -13.25 -11.17
N CYS A 50 5.81 -13.31 -10.10
CA CYS A 50 4.48 -13.92 -10.15
C CYS A 50 3.32 -12.94 -9.90
N GLY A 51 3.61 -11.68 -9.59
CA GLY A 51 2.58 -10.66 -9.33
C GLY A 51 1.85 -10.79 -7.99
N TYR A 52 2.27 -11.71 -7.11
CA TYR A 52 1.75 -11.79 -5.74
C TYR A 52 1.90 -10.43 -5.04
N MET A 53 0.82 -9.95 -4.41
CA MET A 53 0.76 -8.62 -3.83
C MET A 53 0.27 -8.65 -2.39
N GLU A 54 0.91 -7.84 -1.54
CA GLU A 54 0.50 -7.55 -0.17
C GLU A 54 0.33 -6.05 0.01
N LEU A 55 -0.68 -5.67 0.80
CA LEU A 55 -1.02 -4.29 1.10
C LEU A 55 -0.97 -4.08 2.60
N TYR A 56 -0.19 -3.10 3.06
CA TYR A 56 -0.05 -2.76 4.47
C TYR A 56 -0.47 -1.31 4.70
N TRP A 57 -1.50 -1.12 5.51
CA TRP A 57 -1.98 0.20 5.91
C TRP A 57 -1.20 0.71 7.12
N LYS A 58 -0.65 1.91 7.04
CA LYS A 58 0.17 2.51 8.10
C LYS A 58 -0.58 3.66 8.77
N LYS A 59 -0.70 3.59 10.10
CA LYS A 59 -1.20 4.69 10.92
C LYS A 59 -0.07 5.69 11.16
N GLY A 60 -0.42 6.98 11.15
CA GLY A 60 0.51 8.08 11.48
C GLY A 60 0.70 8.25 12.98
#